data_AF-A0A022VQ11-F1
#
_entry.id   AF-A0A022VQ11-F1
#
_cell.length_a   1.000
_cell.length_b   1.000
_cell.length_c   1.000
_cell.angle_alpha   90.00
_cell.angle_beta   90.00
_cell.angle_gamma   90.00
#
_symmetry.space_group_name_H-M   'P 1'
#
loop_
_entity.id
_entity.type
_entity.pdbx_description
1 polymer ?
#
loop_
_entity_poly.entity_id
_entity_poly.type
_entity_poly.pdbx_seq_one_letter_code
_entity_poly.pdbx_strand_id
1 'polypeptide(L)'
;MSPINSLWFKWKSLKLPWRRMFLVGNDLAGNTYWEFKDSLKPGRLRRIVKASPKIHYADVKVPPQWHQWLRYVRPEPPSIEEQQNELLRQQRIKYLAQQADERWASKPSFLDKQAQQDAPALQSQQPSYHTTRQGTGAGTAEVLQEQQPDAKGGKKVKNPWDRAAGGPSENWQPESWTPNVSKR
;
A
#
# COMPACT_ATOMS: atom_id res chain seq x y z
N MET A 1 31.38 -11.51 -1.44
CA MET A 1 31.60 -11.15 -2.86
C MET A 1 33.09 -11.20 -3.12
N SER A 2 33.60 -12.16 -3.90
CA SER A 2 35.04 -12.28 -4.17
C SER A 2 35.62 -10.99 -4.78
N PRO A 3 36.81 -10.54 -4.36
CA PRO A 3 37.37 -9.24 -4.73
C PRO A 3 37.63 -9.08 -6.24
N ILE A 4 37.93 -10.18 -6.94
CA ILE A 4 38.20 -10.20 -8.39
C ILE A 4 36.96 -9.79 -9.20
N ASN A 5 35.77 -10.19 -8.77
CA ASN A 5 34.53 -9.79 -9.44
C ASN A 5 34.29 -8.28 -9.27
N SER A 6 34.69 -7.70 -8.14
CA SER A 6 34.44 -6.28 -7.86
C SER A 6 35.22 -5.35 -8.78
N LEU A 7 36.49 -5.65 -9.11
CA LEU A 7 37.28 -4.82 -10.02
C LEU A 7 36.74 -4.90 -11.45
N TRP A 8 36.36 -6.09 -11.90
CA TRP A 8 35.74 -6.26 -13.21
C TRP A 8 34.46 -5.45 -13.33
N PHE A 9 33.58 -5.51 -12.32
CA PHE A 9 32.35 -4.72 -12.30
C PHE A 9 32.63 -3.22 -12.28
N LYS A 10 33.58 -2.75 -11.44
CA LYS A 10 34.02 -1.34 -11.40
C LYS A 10 34.56 -0.87 -12.75
N TRP A 11 35.44 -1.65 -13.38
CA TRP A 11 35.95 -1.33 -14.72
C TRP A 11 34.83 -1.35 -15.77
N LYS A 12 33.89 -2.29 -15.67
CA LYS A 12 32.75 -2.37 -16.56
C LYS A 12 31.75 -1.23 -16.36
N SER A 13 31.69 -0.57 -15.20
CA SER A 13 30.78 0.55 -14.96
C SER A 13 31.31 1.91 -15.41
N LEU A 14 32.63 2.04 -15.67
CA LEU A 14 33.22 3.29 -16.15
C LEU A 14 32.64 3.71 -17.52
N LYS A 15 32.16 4.96 -17.58
CA LYS A 15 31.62 5.63 -18.77
C LYS A 15 32.75 6.32 -19.56
N LEU A 16 33.43 5.53 -20.38
CA LEU A 16 34.51 6.00 -21.24
C LEU A 16 33.97 6.49 -22.60
N PRO A 17 34.53 7.54 -23.22
CA PRO A 17 33.94 8.15 -24.42
C PRO A 17 33.90 7.22 -25.66
N TRP A 18 34.86 6.30 -25.79
CA TRP A 18 34.87 5.28 -26.84
C TRP A 18 33.94 4.09 -26.58
N ARG A 19 33.38 3.99 -25.36
CA ARG A 19 32.62 2.83 -24.93
C ARG A 19 31.13 3.03 -25.16
N ARG A 20 30.53 2.13 -25.95
CA ARG A 20 29.11 2.20 -26.30
C ARG A 20 28.17 1.57 -25.27
N MET A 21 28.67 0.65 -24.43
CA MET A 21 27.88 -0.10 -23.45
C MET A 21 28.63 -0.22 -22.13
N PHE A 22 27.99 0.16 -21.03
CA PHE A 22 28.55 0.14 -19.69
C PHE A 22 27.60 -0.55 -18.71
N LEU A 23 28.19 -1.14 -17.68
CA LEU A 23 27.47 -1.82 -16.62
C LEU A 23 26.91 -0.78 -15.65
N VAL A 24 25.62 -0.91 -15.33
CA VAL A 24 24.96 -0.02 -14.38
C VAL A 24 24.89 -0.66 -13.00
N GLY A 25 24.61 -1.96 -12.93
CA GLY A 25 24.60 -2.70 -11.68
C GLY A 25 24.26 -4.16 -11.87
N ASN A 26 24.05 -4.83 -10.76
CA ASN A 26 23.65 -6.23 -10.69
C ASN A 26 22.55 -6.40 -9.64
N ASP A 27 21.75 -7.45 -9.77
CA ASP A 27 20.82 -7.86 -8.73
C ASP A 27 21.44 -8.91 -7.78
N LEU A 28 20.68 -9.25 -6.74
CA LEU A 28 21.01 -10.32 -5.79
C LEU A 28 21.00 -11.72 -6.44
N ALA A 29 20.31 -11.89 -7.57
CA ALA A 29 20.25 -13.15 -8.32
C ALA A 29 21.46 -13.34 -9.25
N GLY A 30 22.30 -12.31 -9.41
CA GLY A 30 23.49 -12.34 -10.27
C GLY A 30 23.24 -11.92 -11.73
N ASN A 31 22.05 -11.42 -12.06
CA ASN A 31 21.82 -10.79 -13.36
C ASN A 31 22.53 -9.44 -13.40
N THR A 32 23.03 -9.09 -14.59
CA THR A 32 23.75 -7.83 -14.80
C THR A 32 22.95 -6.91 -15.70
N TYR A 33 22.94 -5.62 -15.36
CA TYR A 33 22.13 -4.61 -16.03
C TYR A 33 23.04 -3.60 -16.71
N TRP A 34 22.75 -3.35 -17.98
CA TRP A 34 23.62 -2.59 -18.87
C TRP A 34 22.84 -1.48 -19.54
N GLU A 35 23.53 -0.39 -19.80
CA GLU A 35 23.03 0.71 -20.59
C GLU A 35 23.97 0.98 -21.77
N PHE A 36 23.39 1.26 -22.95
CA PHE A 36 24.14 1.45 -24.18
C PHE A 36 23.50 2.48 -25.09
N LYS A 37 24.33 3.09 -25.95
CA LYS A 37 23.87 4.03 -26.98
C LYS A 37 23.29 3.25 -28.16
N ASP A 38 22.05 3.54 -28.56
CA ASP A 38 21.49 2.98 -29.79
C ASP A 38 22.20 3.59 -31.01
N SER A 39 22.51 2.79 -32.02
CA SER A 39 23.12 3.26 -33.28
C SER A 39 22.14 4.08 -34.11
N LEU A 40 20.85 3.74 -34.06
CA LEU A 40 19.80 4.38 -34.86
C LEU A 40 19.28 5.67 -34.22
N LYS A 41 19.30 5.76 -32.88
CA LYS A 41 18.76 6.89 -32.11
C LYS A 41 19.76 7.33 -31.04
N PRO A 42 20.77 8.16 -31.37
CA PRO A 42 21.86 8.49 -30.45
C PRO A 42 21.41 9.29 -29.21
N GLY A 43 20.27 9.97 -29.28
CA GLY A 43 19.71 10.75 -28.16
C GLY A 43 19.10 9.92 -27.03
N ARG A 44 18.96 8.59 -27.18
CA ARG A 44 18.32 7.74 -26.18
C ARG A 44 19.21 6.56 -25.79
N LEU A 45 19.55 6.48 -24.52
CA LEU A 45 20.22 5.31 -23.97
C LEU A 45 19.22 4.14 -23.86
N ARG A 46 19.67 2.95 -24.23
CA ARG A 46 18.92 1.70 -24.12
C ARG A 46 19.44 0.85 -22.99
N ARG A 47 18.52 0.25 -22.26
CA ARG A 47 18.76 -0.59 -21.08
C ARG A 47 18.50 -2.06 -21.43
N ILE A 48 19.38 -2.96 -21.00
CA ILE A 48 19.27 -4.40 -21.23
C ILE A 48 19.72 -5.19 -20.00
N VAL A 49 19.08 -6.33 -19.76
CA VAL A 49 19.49 -7.31 -18.76
C VAL A 49 20.27 -8.45 -19.43
N LYS A 50 21.36 -8.86 -18.80
CA LYS A 50 22.12 -10.05 -19.16
C LYS A 50 22.03 -11.06 -18.03
N ALA A 51 21.30 -12.13 -18.28
CA ALA A 51 21.14 -13.25 -17.39
C ALA A 51 22.27 -14.28 -17.56
N SER A 52 22.32 -15.25 -16.65
CA SER A 52 23.20 -16.41 -16.77
C SER A 52 22.89 -17.20 -18.05
N PRO A 53 23.89 -17.60 -18.84
CA PRO A 53 23.68 -18.35 -20.09
C PRO A 53 23.09 -19.75 -19.86
N LYS A 54 23.08 -20.23 -18.61
CA LYS A 54 22.52 -21.54 -18.24
C LYS A 54 21.00 -21.56 -18.14
N ILE A 55 20.36 -20.40 -18.05
CA ILE A 55 18.92 -20.26 -17.82
C ILE A 55 18.26 -19.79 -19.12
N HIS A 56 17.12 -20.38 -19.48
CA HIS A 56 16.34 -19.94 -20.63
C HIS A 56 15.77 -18.53 -20.39
N TYR A 57 15.74 -17.69 -21.43
CA TYR A 57 15.36 -16.28 -21.31
C TYR A 57 13.95 -16.06 -20.72
N ALA A 58 13.02 -16.99 -20.97
CA ALA A 58 11.65 -16.90 -20.42
C ALA A 58 11.60 -17.10 -18.90
N ASP A 59 12.58 -17.79 -18.32
CA ASP A 59 12.61 -18.14 -16.90
C ASP A 59 13.37 -17.12 -16.05
N VAL A 60 14.01 -16.14 -16.70
CA VAL A 60 14.78 -15.09 -16.02
C VAL A 60 13.85 -14.24 -15.15
N LYS A 61 13.96 -14.41 -13.83
CA LYS A 61 13.24 -13.59 -12.85
C LYS A 61 14.01 -12.31 -12.58
N VAL A 62 13.47 -11.19 -13.08
CA VAL A 62 14.01 -9.84 -12.82
C VAL A 62 13.22 -9.18 -11.69
N PRO A 63 13.87 -8.60 -10.66
CA PRO A 63 13.18 -7.90 -9.58
C PRO A 63 12.31 -6.72 -10.07
N PRO A 64 11.21 -6.38 -9.40
CA PRO A 64 10.32 -5.28 -9.84
C PRO A 64 11.01 -3.92 -9.97
N GLN A 65 11.96 -3.61 -9.06
CA GLN A 65 12.73 -2.37 -9.10
C GLN A 65 13.60 -2.27 -10.37
N TRP A 66 14.28 -3.36 -10.72
CA TRP A 66 15.05 -3.46 -11.96
C TRP A 66 14.15 -3.44 -13.20
N HIS A 67 12.95 -4.03 -13.13
CA HIS A 67 11.95 -3.91 -14.19
C HIS A 67 11.52 -2.46 -14.45
N GLN A 68 11.25 -1.68 -13.39
CA GLN A 68 10.91 -0.26 -13.53
C GLN A 68 12.04 0.53 -14.20
N TRP A 69 13.29 0.24 -13.80
CA TRP A 69 14.46 0.83 -14.41
C TRP A 69 14.59 0.42 -15.89
N LEU A 70 14.45 -0.86 -16.25
CA LEU A 70 14.47 -1.32 -17.64
C LEU A 70 13.38 -0.66 -18.50
N ARG A 71 12.22 -0.34 -17.90
CA ARG A 71 11.08 0.33 -18.53
C ARG A 71 11.14 1.85 -18.51
N TYR A 72 12.24 2.46 -18.06
CA TYR A 72 12.42 3.91 -17.98
C TYR A 72 11.39 4.63 -17.08
N VAL A 73 10.71 3.88 -16.21
CA VAL A 73 9.81 4.46 -15.20
C VAL A 73 10.64 5.11 -14.09
N ARG A 74 11.77 4.48 -13.76
CA ARG A 74 12.74 5.01 -12.79
C ARG A 74 13.99 5.53 -13.52
N PRO A 75 14.46 6.76 -13.22
CA PRO A 75 15.70 7.29 -13.81
C PRO A 75 16.93 6.55 -13.29
N GLU A 76 17.06 6.47 -11.96
CA GLU A 76 18.20 5.87 -11.26
C GLU A 76 18.06 4.34 -11.12
N PRO A 77 19.16 3.57 -11.21
CA PRO A 77 19.13 2.13 -10.93
C PRO A 77 18.92 1.84 -9.44
N PRO A 78 18.33 0.69 -9.08
CA PRO A 78 18.18 0.31 -7.69
C PRO A 78 19.53 -0.06 -7.05
N SER A 79 19.77 0.46 -5.85
CA SER A 79 21.00 0.17 -5.10
C SER A 79 20.97 -1.24 -4.49
N ILE A 80 22.14 -1.77 -4.10
CA ILE A 80 22.23 -3.09 -3.47
C ILE A 80 21.50 -3.09 -2.11
N GLU A 81 21.62 -2.01 -1.35
CA GLU A 81 20.93 -1.84 -0.07
C GLU A 81 19.40 -1.80 -0.26
N GLU A 82 18.92 -1.10 -1.29
CA GLU A 82 17.48 -1.04 -1.61
C GLU A 82 16.94 -2.44 -1.93
N GLN A 83 17.71 -3.25 -2.66
CA GLN A 83 17.34 -4.64 -2.98
C GLN A 83 17.29 -5.53 -1.72
N GLN A 84 18.24 -5.36 -0.80
CA GLN A 84 18.26 -6.10 0.47
C GLN A 84 17.09 -5.69 1.37
N ASN A 85 16.82 -4.39 1.46
CA ASN A 85 15.69 -3.85 2.21
C ASN A 85 14.35 -4.37 1.67
N GLU A 86 14.22 -4.56 0.35
CA GLU A 86 13.02 -5.14 -0.24
C GLU A 86 12.80 -6.60 0.20
N LEU A 87 13.86 -7.41 0.30
CA LEU A 87 13.74 -8.77 0.83
C LEU A 87 13.29 -8.77 2.30
N LEU A 88 13.89 -7.90 3.12
CA LEU A 88 13.50 -7.74 4.52
C LEU A 88 12.04 -7.29 4.66
N ARG A 89 11.60 -6.35 3.80
CA ARG A 89 10.22 -5.87 3.75
C ARG A 89 9.26 -7.02 3.43
N GLN A 90 9.58 -7.86 2.43
CA GLN A 90 8.75 -9.01 2.07
C GLN A 90 8.63 -10.01 3.22
N GLN A 91 9.74 -10.31 3.91
CA GLN A 91 9.73 -11.17 5.09
C GLN A 91 8.85 -10.59 6.20
N ARG A 92 8.99 -9.30 6.48
CA ARG A 92 8.20 -8.61 7.50
C ARG A 92 6.70 -8.65 7.18
N ILE A 93 6.32 -8.44 5.92
CA ILE A 93 4.91 -8.50 5.50
C ILE A 93 4.32 -9.89 5.70
N LYS A 94 5.07 -10.94 5.33
CA LYS A 94 4.61 -12.33 5.55
C LYS A 94 4.37 -12.62 7.03
N TYR A 95 5.29 -12.18 7.89
CA TYR A 95 5.13 -12.33 9.33
C TYR A 95 3.90 -11.57 9.86
N LEU A 96 3.73 -10.31 9.46
CA LEU A 96 2.58 -9.52 9.89
C LEU A 96 1.25 -10.08 9.37
N ALA A 97 1.23 -10.62 8.15
CA ALA A 97 0.06 -11.28 7.58
C ALA A 97 -0.33 -12.52 8.42
N GLN A 98 0.64 -13.38 8.77
CA GLN A 98 0.38 -14.53 9.64
C GLN A 98 -0.22 -14.09 10.99
N GLN A 99 0.35 -13.07 11.64
CA GLN A 99 -0.20 -12.57 12.90
C GLN A 99 -1.60 -11.98 12.74
N ALA A 100 -1.92 -11.40 11.57
CA ALA A 100 -3.26 -10.91 11.29
C ALA A 100 -4.24 -12.07 11.09
N ASP A 101 -3.82 -13.14 10.42
CA ASP A 101 -4.62 -14.35 10.21
C ASP A 101 -4.91 -15.06 11.54
N GLU A 102 -3.93 -15.16 12.44
CA GLU A 102 -4.13 -15.69 13.80
C GLU A 102 -5.13 -14.84 14.60
N ARG A 103 -5.00 -13.51 14.51
CA ARG A 103 -5.97 -12.57 15.13
C ARG A 103 -7.35 -12.65 14.49
N TRP A 104 -7.44 -12.98 13.21
CA TRP A 104 -8.70 -13.15 12.50
C TRP A 104 -9.36 -14.48 12.89
N ALA A 105 -8.61 -15.57 12.90
CA ALA A 105 -9.09 -16.92 13.25
C ALA A 105 -9.54 -17.03 14.71
N SER A 106 -8.89 -16.30 15.63
CA SER A 106 -9.26 -16.26 17.05
C SER A 106 -10.53 -15.45 17.35
N LYS A 107 -11.00 -14.61 16.42
CA LYS A 107 -12.30 -13.93 16.59
C LYS A 107 -13.41 -14.94 16.29
N PRO A 108 -14.34 -15.19 17.24
CA PRO A 108 -15.44 -16.09 16.98
C PRO A 108 -16.27 -15.55 15.81
N SER A 109 -16.37 -16.34 14.75
CA SER A 109 -17.17 -15.98 13.58
C SER A 109 -18.62 -15.80 14.00
N PHE A 110 -19.19 -14.61 13.76
CA PHE A 110 -20.61 -14.34 14.02
C PHE A 110 -21.53 -15.29 13.24
N LEU A 111 -21.06 -15.85 12.13
CA LEU A 111 -21.80 -16.80 11.31
C LEU A 111 -21.96 -18.17 11.98
N ASP A 112 -21.03 -18.57 12.85
CA ASP A 112 -21.07 -19.86 13.56
C ASP A 112 -22.06 -19.85 14.75
N LYS A 113 -22.51 -18.66 15.16
CA LYS A 113 -23.54 -18.50 16.22
C LYS A 113 -24.96 -18.79 15.74
N GLN A 114 -25.21 -19.00 14.45
CA GLN A 114 -26.57 -19.21 13.92
C GLN A 114 -27.14 -20.64 14.09
N ALA A 115 -26.44 -21.57 14.74
CA ALA A 115 -27.02 -22.86 15.12
C ALA A 115 -27.73 -22.86 16.50
N GLN A 116 -27.63 -21.76 17.26
CA GLN A 116 -28.38 -21.53 18.51
C GLN A 116 -29.16 -20.21 18.39
N GLN A 117 -30.10 -20.14 17.47
CA GLN A 117 -31.25 -19.27 17.64
C GLN A 117 -32.47 -20.14 17.83
N ASP A 118 -32.87 -20.28 19.09
CA ASP A 118 -34.28 -20.50 19.41
C ASP A 118 -35.09 -19.47 18.63
N ALA A 119 -36.07 -19.97 17.87
CA ALA A 119 -36.82 -19.23 16.88
C ALA A 119 -37.34 -17.88 17.43
N PRO A 120 -37.01 -16.72 16.81
CA PRO A 120 -37.73 -15.50 17.13
C PRO A 120 -39.17 -15.66 16.61
N ALA A 121 -40.12 -15.65 17.55
CA ALA A 121 -41.54 -15.58 17.22
C ALA A 121 -41.79 -14.32 16.38
N LEU A 122 -42.06 -14.50 15.09
CA LEU A 122 -42.59 -13.46 14.21
C LEU A 122 -43.99 -13.09 14.70
N GLN A 123 -44.07 -12.10 15.59
CA GLN A 123 -45.32 -11.44 15.91
C GLN A 123 -45.40 -10.15 15.09
N SER A 124 -46.03 -10.26 13.92
CA SER A 124 -46.41 -9.13 13.08
C SER A 124 -47.58 -8.39 13.72
N GLN A 125 -47.29 -7.31 14.46
CA GLN A 125 -48.29 -6.28 14.74
C GLN A 125 -47.76 -4.93 14.28
N GLN A 126 -48.03 -4.61 13.01
CA GLN A 126 -48.03 -3.23 12.53
C GLN A 126 -49.46 -2.70 12.56
N PRO A 127 -49.77 -1.65 13.34
CA PRO A 127 -50.88 -0.77 13.03
C PRO A 127 -50.36 0.32 12.10
N SER A 128 -50.88 0.31 10.88
CA SER A 128 -50.77 1.40 9.93
C SER A 128 -51.59 2.60 10.40
N TYR A 129 -50.94 3.74 10.62
CA TYR A 129 -51.62 5.04 10.71
C TYR A 129 -50.86 6.13 9.95
N HIS A 130 -51.44 6.46 8.80
CA HIS A 130 -51.62 7.77 8.18
C HIS A 130 -50.95 9.03 8.79
N THR A 131 -50.38 9.84 7.88
CA THR A 131 -50.43 11.32 7.73
C THR A 131 -50.52 12.16 9.03
N THR A 132 -49.66 13.14 9.30
CA THR A 132 -49.58 14.43 8.59
C THR A 132 -48.37 15.23 9.12
N ARG A 133 -47.75 16.04 8.25
CA ARG A 133 -46.77 17.08 8.59
C ARG A 133 -47.43 18.30 9.23
N GLN A 134 -46.84 18.83 10.31
CA GLN A 134 -46.77 20.23 10.80
C GLN A 134 -46.23 20.11 12.25
N GLY A 135 -45.15 20.71 12.74
CA GLY A 135 -44.52 21.99 12.44
C GLY A 135 -44.88 22.98 13.55
N THR A 136 -44.13 22.99 14.68
CA THR A 136 -43.94 24.15 15.60
C THR A 136 -43.04 23.81 16.79
N GLY A 137 -41.96 24.58 16.91
CA GLY A 137 -41.33 25.19 18.11
C GLY A 137 -41.38 24.57 19.51
N ALA A 138 -40.19 24.60 20.14
CA ALA A 138 -39.88 24.68 21.57
C ALA A 138 -40.34 23.49 22.44
N GLY A 139 -39.50 22.78 23.20
CA GLY A 139 -38.17 23.04 23.74
C GLY A 139 -38.23 22.63 25.21
N THR A 140 -37.44 21.65 25.65
CA THR A 140 -37.23 21.41 27.09
C THR A 140 -36.01 20.53 27.30
N ALA A 141 -35.11 21.07 28.10
CA ALA A 141 -33.97 20.40 28.67
C ALA A 141 -34.41 19.23 29.56
N GLU A 142 -33.69 18.12 29.51
CA GLU A 142 -33.63 17.22 30.66
C GLU A 142 -32.19 16.81 30.90
N VAL A 143 -31.72 17.23 32.08
CA VAL A 143 -30.43 16.95 32.68
C VAL A 143 -30.51 15.54 33.25
N LEU A 144 -29.61 14.65 32.84
CA LEU A 144 -29.28 13.45 33.59
C LEU A 144 -27.79 13.46 33.90
N GLN A 145 -27.54 13.93 35.11
CA GLN A 145 -26.27 13.92 35.82
C GLN A 145 -26.11 12.53 36.45
N GLU A 146 -25.06 11.81 36.11
CA GLU A 146 -24.65 10.64 36.89
C GLU A 146 -23.16 10.73 37.23
N GLN A 147 -22.91 10.46 38.51
CA GLN A 147 -21.76 10.86 39.29
C GLN A 147 -20.56 9.95 39.06
N GLN A 148 -19.39 10.57 39.07
CA GLN A 148 -18.08 9.94 39.03
C GLN A 148 -17.52 9.89 40.46
N PRO A 149 -16.95 8.77 40.94
CA PRO A 149 -16.10 8.81 42.12
C PRO A 149 -14.64 9.06 41.70
N ASP A 150 -14.05 10.06 42.34
CA ASP A 150 -12.65 10.42 42.25
C ASP A 150 -11.72 9.34 42.83
N ALA A 151 -10.69 8.97 42.07
CA ALA A 151 -9.48 8.36 42.60
C ALA A 151 -8.24 8.73 41.77
N LYS A 152 -7.57 9.78 42.24
CA LYS A 152 -6.12 10.07 42.24
C LYS A 152 -5.23 9.44 41.15
N GLY A 153 -4.67 10.34 40.32
CA GLY A 153 -3.21 10.50 40.23
C GLY A 153 -2.43 9.46 39.45
N GLY A 154 -2.59 9.41 38.13
CA GLY A 154 -1.65 8.76 37.22
C GLY A 154 -1.63 9.47 35.87
N LYS A 155 -0.46 9.99 35.46
CA LYS A 155 -0.26 10.60 34.14
C LYS A 155 -0.63 9.56 33.06
N LYS A 156 -1.82 9.69 32.46
CA LYS A 156 -2.21 8.90 31.28
C LYS A 156 -1.28 9.29 30.13
N VAL A 157 -0.32 8.43 29.83
CA VAL A 157 0.40 8.46 28.55
C VAL A 157 -0.66 8.24 27.47
N LYS A 158 -0.93 9.27 26.67
CA LYS A 158 -1.86 9.14 25.54
C LYS A 158 -1.29 8.11 24.57
N ASN A 159 -2.06 7.06 24.27
CA ASN A 159 -1.66 6.08 23.28
C ASN A 159 -1.64 6.79 21.91
N PRO A 160 -0.58 6.61 21.08
CA PRO A 160 -0.48 7.23 19.76
C PRO A 160 -1.59 6.87 18.76
N TRP A 161 -2.46 5.93 19.14
CA TRP A 161 -3.54 5.37 18.34
C TRP A 161 -4.93 5.86 18.75
N ASP A 162 -5.05 6.68 19.81
CA ASP A 162 -6.27 7.39 20.17
C ASP A 162 -6.48 8.61 19.25
N ARG A 163 -6.51 8.38 17.94
CA ARG A 163 -7.00 9.38 16.99
C ARG A 163 -8.52 9.34 17.05
N ALA A 164 -9.15 10.50 17.24
CA ALA A 164 -10.59 10.66 17.07
C ALA A 164 -11.02 9.96 15.78
N ALA A 165 -12.10 9.18 15.85
CA ALA A 165 -12.65 8.37 14.77
C ALA A 165 -13.18 9.27 13.64
N GLY A 166 -12.25 9.87 12.89
CA GLY A 166 -12.49 10.87 11.87
C GLY A 166 -11.50 10.76 10.73
N GLY A 167 -11.86 10.09 9.64
CA GLY A 167 -11.06 10.06 8.42
C GLY A 167 -11.05 11.42 7.70
N PRO A 168 -9.99 11.79 6.95
CA PRO A 168 -9.94 13.08 6.21
C PRO A 168 -11.08 13.31 5.21
N SER A 169 -11.84 12.26 4.88
CA SER A 169 -12.95 12.27 3.92
C SER A 169 -14.33 12.42 4.55
N GLU A 170 -14.47 12.45 5.88
CA GLU A 170 -15.79 12.49 6.52
C GLU A 170 -16.55 13.80 6.29
N ASN A 171 -15.84 14.89 6.04
CA ASN A 171 -16.44 16.19 5.73
C ASN A 171 -16.61 16.44 4.22
N TRP A 172 -16.29 15.45 3.37
CA TRP A 172 -16.38 15.62 1.92
C TRP A 172 -17.82 15.34 1.45
N GLN A 173 -18.45 16.35 0.85
CA GLN A 173 -19.72 16.21 0.12
C GLN A 173 -19.52 16.68 -1.33
N PRO A 174 -20.09 15.99 -2.33
CA PRO A 174 -19.96 16.39 -3.73
C PRO A 174 -20.80 17.65 -4.02
N GLU A 175 -20.25 18.58 -4.80
CA GLU A 175 -21.00 19.70 -5.35
C GLU A 175 -22.01 19.22 -6.41
N SER A 176 -23.18 19.87 -6.49
CA SER A 176 -24.20 19.60 -7.49
C SER A 176 -23.76 20.15 -8.86
N TRP A 177 -23.78 19.29 -9.88
CA TRP A 177 -23.38 19.62 -11.24
C TRP A 177 -24.30 20.69 -11.84
N THR A 178 -23.73 21.83 -12.27
CA THR A 178 -24.46 22.90 -12.96
C THR A 178 -23.98 23.00 -14.43
N PRO A 179 -24.84 22.75 -15.43
CA PRO A 179 -24.46 22.89 -16.82
C PRO A 179 -24.21 24.36 -17.19
N ASN A 180 -23.10 24.63 -17.86
CA ASN A 180 -22.77 25.96 -18.35
C ASN A 180 -23.68 26.33 -19.54
N VAL A 181 -24.52 27.34 -19.38
CA VAL A 181 -25.42 27.83 -20.43
C VAL A 181 -24.59 28.65 -21.42
N SER A 182 -24.45 28.16 -22.65
CA SER A 182 -23.75 28.88 -23.71
C SER A 182 -24.45 30.20 -24.04
N LYS A 183 -23.71 31.31 -24.00
CA LYS A 183 -24.20 32.61 -24.49
C LYS A 183 -24.27 32.57 -26.01
N ARG A 184 -25.45 32.83 -26.56
CA ARG A 184 -25.72 33.01 -28.00
C ARG A 184 -25.34 34.43 -28.42
#